data_AF-A0A397IF59-F1
#
_entry.id   AF-A0A397IF59-F1
#
_cell.length_a   1.000
_cell.length_b   1.000
_cell.length_c   1.000
_cell.angle_alpha   90.00
_cell.angle_beta   90.00
_cell.angle_gamma   90.00
#
_symmetry.space_group_name_H-M   'P 1'
#
loop_
_entity.id
_entity.type
_entity.pdbx_description
1 polymer ?
#
loop_
_entity_poly.entity_id
_entity_poly.type
_entity_poly.pdbx_seq_one_letter_code
_entity_poly.pdbx_strand_id
1 'polypeptide(L)'
;MSNQENIESSHPSWQEIEKAIINVLRAGVFYKKDKNKGFMDSYKKQLDELRQSEDPDQYIIDKAIDLLPNEETYNTKINAYKTSYYKDYPRINSAIKIN
;
A
#
# COMPACT_ATOMS: atom_id res chain seq x y z
N MET A 1 -19.79 14.05 28.93
CA MET A 1 -19.32 12.67 28.68
C MET A 1 -18.71 12.68 27.30
N SER A 2 -17.38 12.65 27.22
CA SER A 2 -16.67 12.57 25.95
C SER A 2 -16.69 11.12 25.51
N ASN A 3 -17.35 10.82 24.39
CA ASN A 3 -17.13 9.56 23.68
C ASN A 3 -15.74 9.67 23.05
N GLN A 4 -14.70 9.32 23.81
CA GLN A 4 -13.44 8.94 23.19
C GLN A 4 -13.72 7.61 22.51
N GLU A 5 -13.99 7.66 21.20
CA GLU A 5 -13.82 6.49 20.35
C GLU A 5 -12.41 5.97 20.61
N ASN A 6 -12.36 4.81 21.27
CA ASN A 6 -11.14 4.08 21.48
C ASN A 6 -10.76 3.55 20.10
N ILE A 7 -10.10 4.38 19.29
CA ILE A 7 -9.44 3.95 18.07
C ILE A 7 -8.25 3.12 18.56
N GLU A 8 -8.50 1.88 18.96
CA GLU A 8 -7.46 0.87 18.91
C GLU A 8 -7.04 0.82 17.44
N SER A 9 -5.95 1.52 17.11
CA SER A 9 -5.33 1.42 15.80
C SER A 9 -4.70 0.04 15.71
N SER A 10 -5.53 -0.97 15.47
CA SER A 10 -5.02 -2.29 15.13
C SER A 10 -4.24 -2.15 13.85
N HIS A 11 -2.96 -2.54 13.86
CA HIS A 11 -2.18 -2.64 12.63
C HIS A 11 -2.98 -3.50 11.63
N PRO A 12 -3.04 -3.11 10.34
CA PRO A 12 -3.73 -3.92 9.35
C PRO A 12 -3.09 -5.31 9.31
N SER A 13 -3.93 -6.33 9.28
CA SER A 13 -3.49 -7.72 9.12
C SER A 13 -2.80 -7.93 7.78
N TRP A 14 -1.96 -8.95 7.68
CA TRP A 14 -1.31 -9.25 6.42
C TRP A 14 -2.28 -9.54 5.27
N GLN A 15 -3.45 -10.11 5.56
CA GLN A 15 -4.49 -10.35 4.55
C GLN A 15 -5.08 -9.04 4.02
N GLU A 16 -5.24 -8.03 4.88
CA GLU A 16 -5.73 -6.71 4.47
C GLU A 16 -4.72 -6.01 3.56
N ILE A 17 -3.43 -6.10 3.88
CA ILE A 17 -2.36 -5.60 3.03
C ILE A 17 -2.28 -6.36 1.70
N GLU A 18 -2.36 -7.70 1.72
CA GLU A 18 -2.39 -8.52 0.51
C GLU A 18 -3.55 -8.09 -0.41
N LYS A 19 -4.75 -7.94 0.16
CA LYS A 19 -5.94 -7.51 -0.56
C LYS A 19 -5.77 -6.10 -1.13
N ALA A 20 -5.15 -5.18 -0.40
CA ALA A 20 -4.83 -3.85 -0.89
C ALA A 20 -3.89 -3.90 -2.11
N ILE A 21 -2.80 -4.68 -2.03
CA ILE A 21 -1.86 -4.88 -3.15
C ILE A 21 -2.58 -5.44 -4.39
N ILE A 22 -3.45 -6.45 -4.21
CA ILE A 22 -4.25 -7.02 -5.31
C ILE A 22 -5.17 -5.97 -5.93
N ASN A 23 -5.82 -5.13 -5.13
CA ASN A 23 -6.69 -4.07 -5.62
C ASN A 23 -5.92 -3.02 -6.43
N VAL A 24 -4.71 -2.67 -5.99
CA VAL A 24 -3.80 -1.78 -6.71
C VAL A 24 -3.40 -2.39 -8.07
N LEU A 25 -3.04 -3.67 -8.11
CA LEU A 25 -2.71 -4.38 -9.36
C LEU A 25 -3.91 -4.45 -10.31
N ARG A 26 -5.11 -4.76 -9.81
CA ARG A 26 -6.36 -4.75 -10.61
C ARG A 26 -6.64 -3.38 -11.21
N ALA A 27 -6.43 -2.32 -10.43
CA ALA A 27 -6.58 -0.95 -10.93
C ALA A 27 -5.53 -0.62 -12.01
N GLY A 28 -4.29 -1.07 -11.86
CA GLY A 28 -3.26 -0.91 -12.88
C GLY A 28 -3.59 -1.65 -14.19
N VAL A 29 -4.13 -2.87 -14.11
CA VAL A 29 -4.65 -3.61 -15.29
C VAL A 29 -5.78 -2.84 -15.96
N PHE A 30 -6.73 -2.32 -15.19
CA PHE A 30 -7.83 -1.51 -15.72
C PHE A 30 -7.33 -0.31 -16.54
N TYR A 31 -6.27 0.36 -16.07
CA TYR A 31 -5.63 1.47 -16.78
C TYR A 31 -4.57 1.06 -17.80
N LYS A 32 -4.51 -0.23 -18.18
CA LYS A 32 -3.57 -0.77 -19.17
C LYS A 32 -2.11 -0.41 -18.88
N LYS A 33 -1.72 -0.37 -17.60
CA LYS A 33 -0.31 -0.18 -17.21
C LYS A 33 0.51 -1.39 -17.64
N ASP A 34 1.76 -1.16 -18.04
CA ASP A 34 2.68 -2.22 -18.41
C ASP A 34 2.90 -3.14 -17.20
N LYS A 35 2.54 -4.41 -17.35
CA LYS A 35 2.50 -5.41 -16.28
C LYS A 35 3.89 -5.74 -15.72
N ASN A 36 4.97 -5.49 -16.46
CA ASN A 36 6.33 -5.92 -16.10
C ASN A 36 7.28 -4.73 -15.95
N LYS A 37 6.75 -3.52 -15.69
CA LYS A 37 7.57 -2.33 -15.51
C LYS A 37 7.07 -1.47 -14.35
N GLY A 38 8.04 -0.82 -13.70
CA GLY A 38 7.81 0.24 -12.72
C GLY A 38 6.79 -0.15 -11.65
N PHE A 39 5.68 0.57 -11.61
CA PHE A 39 4.62 0.41 -10.62
C PHE A 39 4.05 -1.02 -10.54
N MET A 40 3.68 -1.63 -11.68
CA MET A 40 3.04 -2.95 -11.66
C MET A 40 4.01 -4.03 -11.20
N ASP A 41 5.26 -3.94 -11.66
CA ASP A 41 6.30 -4.90 -11.32
C ASP A 41 6.65 -4.84 -9.83
N SER A 42 6.75 -3.63 -9.28
CA SER A 42 6.98 -3.40 -7.85
C SER A 42 5.90 -4.03 -6.97
N TYR A 43 4.62 -3.78 -7.27
CA TYR A 43 3.52 -4.35 -6.49
C TYR A 43 3.39 -5.87 -6.64
N LYS A 44 3.72 -6.42 -7.82
CA LYS A 44 3.78 -7.89 -8.00
C LYS A 44 4.87 -8.51 -7.15
N LYS A 45 6.07 -7.94 -7.20
CA LYS A 45 7.20 -8.39 -6.38
C LYS A 45 6.84 -8.37 -4.89
N GLN A 46 6.21 -7.29 -4.42
CA GLN A 46 5.75 -7.20 -3.01
C GLN A 46 4.71 -8.27 -2.65
N LEU A 47 3.80 -8.59 -3.58
CA LEU A 47 2.79 -9.64 -3.37
C LEU A 47 3.44 -11.03 -3.30
N ASP A 48 4.39 -11.30 -4.19
CA ASP A 48 5.09 -12.57 -4.24
C ASP A 48 5.97 -12.76 -2.98
N GLU A 49 6.71 -11.72 -2.58
CA GLU A 49 7.50 -11.70 -1.34
C GLU A 49 6.61 -11.93 -0.09
N LEU A 50 5.47 -11.23 0.00
CA LEU A 50 4.52 -11.40 1.10
C LEU A 50 4.03 -12.85 1.23
N ARG A 51 3.61 -13.46 0.10
CA ARG A 51 3.07 -14.84 0.09
C ARG A 51 4.11 -15.91 0.35
N GLN A 52 5.37 -15.62 0.07
CA GLN A 52 6.49 -16.54 0.26
C GLN A 52 7.18 -16.37 1.61
N SER A 53 6.87 -15.29 2.35
CA SER A 53 7.44 -15.06 3.67
C SER A 53 7.01 -16.14 4.66
N GLU A 54 7.95 -16.54 5.52
CA GLU A 54 7.66 -17.47 6.63
C GLU A 54 6.73 -16.84 7.66
N ASP A 55 6.86 -15.52 7.83
CA ASP A 55 6.02 -14.69 8.70
C ASP A 55 5.52 -13.45 7.92
N PRO A 56 4.31 -13.49 7.35
CA PRO A 56 3.72 -12.40 6.59
C PRO A 56 3.48 -11.11 7.39
N ASP A 57 3.18 -11.23 8.69
CA ASP A 57 2.96 -10.06 9.54
C ASP A 57 4.30 -9.36 9.80
N GLN A 58 5.36 -10.10 10.11
CA GLN A 58 6.70 -9.53 10.27
C GLN A 58 7.23 -8.92 8.96
N TYR A 59 7.01 -9.58 7.82
CA TYR A 59 7.40 -9.05 6.52
C TYR A 59 6.78 -7.66 6.26
N ILE A 60 5.51 -7.44 6.63
CA ILE A 60 4.86 -6.14 6.45
C ILE A 60 5.49 -5.06 7.32
N ILE A 61 5.82 -5.40 8.57
CA ILE A 61 6.49 -4.48 9.48
C ILE A 61 7.85 -4.08 8.92
N ASP A 62 8.67 -5.06 8.52
CA ASP A 62 10.01 -4.82 7.97
C ASP A 62 9.93 -3.99 6.69
N LYS A 63 8.97 -4.31 5.80
CA LYS A 63 8.76 -3.57 4.56
C LYS A 63 8.29 -2.14 4.81
N ALA A 64 7.44 -1.93 5.80
CA ALA A 64 6.99 -0.59 6.18
C ALA A 64 8.15 0.26 6.70
N ILE A 65 9.01 -0.32 7.56
CA ILE A 65 10.22 0.34 8.08
C ILE A 65 11.18 0.69 6.93
N ASP A 66 11.41 -0.23 5.99
CA ASP A 66 12.28 0.02 4.83
C ASP A 66 11.73 1.12 3.90
N LEU A 67 10.42 1.11 3.64
CA LEU A 67 9.79 2.06 2.73
C LEU A 67 9.55 3.45 3.34
N LEU A 68 9.31 3.49 4.65
CA LEU A 68 8.85 4.65 5.42
C LEU A 68 9.62 4.73 6.76
N PRO A 69 10.96 4.88 6.73
CA PRO A 69 11.80 4.78 7.94
C PRO A 69 11.57 5.90 8.94
N ASN A 70 10.96 7.02 8.51
CA ASN A 70 10.64 8.14 9.37
C ASN A 70 9.46 8.95 8.81
N GLU A 71 8.93 9.83 9.66
CA GLU A 71 7.79 10.69 9.36
C GLU A 71 8.06 11.63 8.17
N GLU A 72 9.27 12.18 8.04
CA GLU A 72 9.63 13.07 6.93
C GLU A 72 9.53 12.34 5.57
N THR A 73 10.04 11.11 5.51
CA THR A 73 9.97 10.26 4.32
C THR A 73 8.53 9.89 3.99
N TYR A 74 7.73 9.57 5.02
CA TYR A 74 6.30 9.32 4.86
C TYR A 74 5.58 10.54 4.30
N ASN A 75 5.75 11.71 4.92
CA ASN A 75 5.12 12.96 4.52
C ASN A 75 5.53 13.36 3.10
N THR A 76 6.79 13.16 2.73
CA THR A 76 7.30 13.41 1.38
C THR A 76 6.64 12.49 0.37
N LYS A 77 6.60 11.17 0.64
CA LYS A 77 5.98 10.19 -0.25
C LYS A 77 4.48 10.42 -0.39
N ILE A 78 3.73 10.64 0.69
CA ILE A 78 2.29 10.84 0.62
C ILE A 78 1.94 12.15 -0.11
N ASN A 79 2.72 13.21 0.06
CA ASN A 79 2.54 14.47 -0.66
C ASN A 79 2.89 14.33 -2.13
N ALA A 80 3.97 13.60 -2.46
CA ALA A 80 4.28 13.23 -3.83
C ALA A 80 3.11 12.43 -4.42
N TYR A 81 2.59 11.40 -3.75
CA TYR A 81 1.43 10.65 -4.22
C TYR A 81 0.20 11.55 -4.48
N LYS A 82 -0.15 12.45 -3.55
CA LYS A 82 -1.27 13.40 -3.69
C LYS A 82 -1.10 14.36 -4.88
N THR A 83 0.14 14.69 -5.24
CA THR A 83 0.46 15.68 -6.29
C THR A 83 0.96 15.06 -7.59
N SER A 84 1.20 13.75 -7.64
CA SER A 84 1.84 13.04 -8.76
C SER A 84 0.89 12.49 -9.82
N TYR A 85 1.53 11.76 -10.75
CA TYR A 85 1.05 10.91 -11.82
C TYR A 85 -0.25 10.14 -11.58
N TYR A 86 -0.63 9.80 -10.33
CA TYR A 86 -1.86 9.06 -10.03
C TYR A 86 -3.11 9.93 -9.81
N LYS A 87 -2.99 11.27 -9.80
CA LYS A 87 -4.13 12.19 -9.66
C LYS A 87 -5.26 11.89 -10.65
N ASP A 88 -4.91 11.50 -11.87
CA ASP A 88 -5.86 11.18 -12.95
C ASP A 88 -6.33 9.72 -12.96
N TYR A 89 -5.92 8.91 -11.96
CA TYR A 89 -6.22 7.48 -11.84
C TYR A 89 -7.02 7.18 -10.57
N PRO A 90 -8.31 7.60 -10.47
CA PRO A 90 -9.10 7.53 -9.24
C PRO A 90 -9.18 6.12 -8.63
N ARG A 91 -9.33 5.08 -9.45
CA ARG A 91 -9.34 3.68 -8.96
C ARG A 91 -8.03 3.22 -8.31
N ILE A 92 -6.87 3.76 -8.73
CA ILE A 92 -5.59 3.47 -8.07
C ILE A 92 -5.56 4.21 -6.72
N ASN A 93 -5.96 5.49 -6.69
CA ASN A 93 -6.00 6.27 -5.45
C ASN A 93 -6.95 5.68 -4.41
N SER A 94 -8.12 5.18 -4.82
CA SER A 94 -9.06 4.50 -3.93
C SER A 94 -8.53 3.16 -3.41
N ALA A 95 -7.67 2.47 -4.17
CA ALA A 95 -7.08 1.21 -3.74
C ALA A 95 -5.92 1.40 -2.74
N ILE A 96 -5.24 2.56 -2.80
CA ILE A 96 -4.14 2.91 -1.88
C ILE A 96 -4.66 3.39 -0.52
N LYS A 97 -5.84 4.03 -0.49
CA LYS A 97 -6.51 4.40 0.77
C LYS A 97 -7.12 3.15 1.39
N ILE A 98 -6.41 2.53 2.32
CA ILE A 98 -6.98 1.54 3.23
C ILE A 98 -7.93 2.31 4.16
N ASN A 99 -9.22 1.94 4.15
CA ASN A 99 -10.23 2.48 5.06
C ASN A 99 -10.23 1.71 6.37
#